data_AF-A0A0D3GKV4-F1
#
_entry.id   AF-A0A0D3GKV4-F1
#
_cell.length_a   1.000
_cell.length_b   1.000
_cell.length_c   1.000
_cell.angle_alpha   90.00
_cell.angle_beta   90.00
_cell.angle_gamma   90.00
#
_symmetry.space_group_name_H-M   'P 1'
#
loop_
_entity.id
_entity.type
_entity.pdbx_description
1 polymer ?
#
loop_
_entity_poly.entity_id
_entity_poly.type
_entity_poly.pdbx_seq_one_letter_code
_entity_poly.pdbx_strand_id
1 'polypeptide(L)'
;MPLRDAARASLVSRNWRMLWTCHPNLCFDGTKQEPTDEGTLKIDRWYFSKTVNHVVRRHKGIGLNKFSINCDLNKDEFKHIDGKDVNLQSRHRNRWPTRKHLLEDVYHFSLDALDAKHDPALESLFLAVVSIEVHPNISGFTMLKRLALQYVKLVGDLPDLLSRCSLLEDLDISVCTGVGDLVIPCQLDKLQHLRIWGTEVQMIEFHVSCLTRFGYRGEAISIMLHGCPKSVKATIVFLEHNQLDHVFTVLPSALPVKELSLDLHMYDYDLGQVHTLTRPRNMFMHLRHLKCEVYVLTSAPNTYKGVVQLAHYLEFTPLLEVLEWHMYYYKKYKCRVRKTKVAREDYRLSRHDHLKTVYMSGFRCYRPQEELVYFILENAVALEFMSIEPHTILADDDHCDFSDIAEDKKIRKWARRTSACFGKQVQVKKKKLAQYFTM
;
A
#
# COMPACT_ATOMS: atom_id res chain seq x y z
N MET A 1 4.35 30.12 -14.86
CA MET A 1 5.55 30.63 -14.16
C MET A 1 5.56 29.99 -12.78
N PRO A 2 6.66 29.38 -12.32
CA PRO A 2 6.79 28.83 -10.97
C PRO A 2 6.66 29.91 -9.88
N LEU A 3 6.23 29.53 -8.66
CA LEU A 3 6.06 30.47 -7.54
C LEU A 3 7.36 31.23 -7.22
N ARG A 4 8.50 30.54 -7.30
CA ARG A 4 9.83 31.13 -7.12
C ARG A 4 10.11 32.24 -8.14
N ASP A 5 9.74 32.05 -9.40
CA ASP A 5 9.96 33.02 -10.45
C ASP A 5 8.95 34.17 -10.36
N ALA A 6 7.71 33.90 -9.96
CA ALA A 6 6.74 34.94 -9.64
C ALA A 6 7.24 35.82 -8.49
N ALA A 7 7.79 35.22 -7.43
CA ALA A 7 8.39 35.94 -6.31
C ALA A 7 9.64 36.73 -6.72
N ARG A 8 10.53 36.17 -7.56
CA ARG A 8 11.69 36.87 -8.13
C ARG A 8 11.27 38.04 -9.00
N ALA A 9 10.29 37.84 -9.89
CA ALA A 9 9.73 38.89 -10.73
C ALA A 9 9.15 40.04 -9.89
N SER A 10 8.53 39.71 -8.75
CA SER A 10 8.05 40.71 -7.79
C SER A 10 9.14 41.54 -7.11
N LEU A 11 10.38 41.03 -7.04
CA LEU A 11 11.53 41.78 -6.50
C LEU A 11 12.13 42.72 -7.55
N VAL A 12 12.13 42.33 -8.83
CA VAL A 12 12.81 43.08 -9.91
C VAL A 12 11.92 44.11 -10.60
N SER A 13 10.59 44.00 -10.49
CA SER A 13 9.67 44.95 -11.15
C SER A 13 8.51 45.36 -10.25
N ARG A 14 8.27 46.68 -10.17
CA ARG A 14 7.15 47.26 -9.42
C ARG A 14 5.79 46.81 -9.96
N ASN A 15 5.67 46.61 -11.28
CA ASN A 15 4.43 46.15 -11.91
C ASN A 15 4.12 44.67 -11.57
N TRP A 16 5.16 43.91 -11.20
CA TRP A 16 5.08 42.46 -10.94
C TRP A 16 5.08 42.14 -9.44
N ARG A 17 5.11 43.18 -8.58
CA ARG A 17 5.33 43.11 -7.13
C ARG A 17 4.35 42.21 -6.35
N MET A 18 3.18 41.98 -6.91
CA MET A 18 2.10 41.22 -6.27
C MET A 18 1.74 39.94 -7.03
N LEU A 19 2.50 39.53 -8.05
CA LEU A 19 2.13 38.37 -8.88
C LEU A 19 2.07 37.06 -8.10
N TRP A 20 2.98 36.85 -7.15
CA TRP A 20 2.95 35.66 -6.29
C TRP A 20 1.70 35.61 -5.39
N THR A 21 1.04 36.75 -5.13
CA THR A 21 -0.16 36.81 -4.26
C THR A 21 -1.42 36.27 -4.91
N CYS A 22 -1.39 35.98 -6.21
CA CYS A 22 -2.49 35.39 -6.98
C CYS A 22 -2.02 34.11 -7.69
N HIS A 23 -0.99 33.46 -7.15
CA HIS A 23 -0.37 32.31 -7.79
C HIS A 23 -1.23 31.06 -7.56
N PRO A 24 -1.59 30.31 -8.61
CA PRO A 24 -2.55 29.21 -8.49
C PRO A 24 -2.03 28.02 -7.68
N ASN A 25 -0.72 27.91 -7.51
CA ASN A 25 -0.08 26.79 -6.82
C ASN A 25 0.82 27.30 -5.69
N LEU A 26 0.51 26.99 -4.44
CA LEU A 26 1.36 27.25 -3.29
C LEU A 26 1.92 25.94 -2.75
N CYS A 27 3.20 25.69 -3.01
CA CYS A 27 3.88 24.47 -2.60
C CYS A 27 5.06 24.79 -1.69
N PHE A 28 4.98 24.35 -0.43
CA PHE A 28 6.01 24.53 0.58
C PHE A 28 6.63 23.18 0.93
N ASP A 29 7.95 23.07 0.79
CA ASP A 29 8.70 21.87 1.13
C ASP A 29 9.90 22.24 2.01
N GLY A 30 9.85 21.78 3.25
CA GLY A 30 10.91 21.97 4.24
C GLY A 30 11.98 20.89 4.19
N THR A 31 11.83 19.83 3.38
CA THR A 31 12.76 18.70 3.38
C THR A 31 14.14 19.10 2.83
N LYS A 32 15.20 18.57 3.45
CA LYS A 32 16.60 18.91 3.13
C LYS A 32 17.14 18.39 1.78
N GLN A 33 16.31 17.78 0.92
CA GLN A 33 16.79 17.28 -0.38
C GLN A 33 16.90 18.38 -1.44
N GLU A 34 17.69 18.12 -2.50
CA GLU A 34 17.65 18.92 -3.72
C GLU A 34 16.28 18.77 -4.38
N PRO A 35 15.62 19.88 -4.78
CA PRO A 35 14.26 19.84 -5.29
C PRO A 35 14.23 19.07 -6.61
N THR A 36 13.34 18.08 -6.73
CA THR A 36 13.04 17.37 -7.99
C THR A 36 12.22 18.22 -8.96
N ASP A 37 11.59 19.30 -8.48
CA ASP A 37 10.84 20.28 -9.28
C ASP A 37 11.39 21.70 -9.07
N GLU A 38 11.56 22.48 -10.15
CA GLU A 38 12.11 23.86 -10.13
C GLU A 38 11.27 24.91 -9.35
N GLY A 39 10.22 24.50 -8.63
CA GLY A 39 9.24 25.37 -7.97
C GLY A 39 9.34 25.48 -6.44
N THR A 40 10.16 24.69 -5.75
CA THR A 40 10.06 24.51 -4.29
C THR A 40 11.02 25.40 -3.49
N LEU A 41 10.50 26.11 -2.47
CA LEU A 41 11.27 27.02 -1.60
C LEU A 41 11.75 26.28 -0.33
N LYS A 42 13.07 26.20 -0.12
CA LYS A 42 13.70 25.62 1.08
C LYS A 42 13.63 26.60 2.26
N ILE A 43 13.10 26.18 3.41
CA ILE A 43 12.98 27.03 4.61
C ILE A 43 13.30 26.21 5.88
N ASP A 44 14.15 26.76 6.75
CA ASP A 44 14.44 26.24 8.11
C ASP A 44 13.13 26.05 8.91
N ARG A 45 12.98 24.95 9.67
CA ARG A 45 11.73 24.55 10.39
C ARG A 45 11.06 25.69 11.17
N TRP A 46 11.83 26.55 11.85
CA TRP A 46 11.26 27.69 12.60
C TRP A 46 10.79 28.82 11.69
N TYR A 47 11.52 29.07 10.61
CA TYR A 47 11.13 30.03 9.59
C TYR A 47 10.04 29.47 8.67
N PHE A 48 9.90 28.15 8.57
CA PHE A 48 8.97 27.47 7.67
C PHE A 48 7.54 27.79 8.08
N SER A 49 7.17 27.55 9.34
CA SER A 49 5.85 27.86 9.87
C SER A 49 5.51 29.35 9.72
N LYS A 50 6.47 30.25 10.02
CA LYS A 50 6.30 31.70 9.85
C LYS A 50 6.10 32.08 8.39
N THR A 51 6.86 31.48 7.49
CA THR A 51 6.81 31.76 6.05
C THR A 51 5.51 31.27 5.45
N VAL A 52 5.10 30.03 5.73
CA VAL A 52 3.82 29.47 5.29
C VAL A 52 2.67 30.37 5.76
N ASN A 53 2.61 30.66 7.06
CA ASN A 53 1.58 31.54 7.61
C ASN A 53 1.58 32.94 6.96
N HIS A 54 2.76 33.51 6.71
CA HIS A 54 2.88 34.83 6.09
C HIS A 54 2.43 34.84 4.63
N VAL A 55 2.82 33.83 3.85
CA VAL A 55 2.44 33.70 2.44
C VAL A 55 0.95 33.44 2.31
N VAL A 56 0.39 32.50 3.09
CA VAL A 56 -1.05 32.19 3.06
C VAL A 56 -1.91 33.40 3.43
N ARG A 57 -1.53 34.16 4.48
CA ARG A 57 -2.27 35.37 4.87
C ARG A 57 -2.29 36.43 3.77
N ARG A 58 -1.16 36.62 3.08
CA ARG A 58 -1.00 37.63 2.02
C ARG A 58 -1.48 37.18 0.64
N HIS A 59 -1.73 35.88 0.45
CA HIS A 59 -2.36 35.39 -0.75
C HIS A 59 -3.78 35.95 -0.86
N LYS A 60 -4.17 36.39 -2.06
CA LYS A 60 -5.50 36.97 -2.31
C LYS A 60 -6.61 35.92 -2.30
N GLY A 61 -6.26 34.64 -2.22
CA GLY A 61 -7.22 33.54 -2.34
C GLY A 61 -7.43 33.15 -3.79
N ILE A 62 -7.82 34.13 -4.62
CA ILE A 62 -8.29 33.96 -6.01
C ILE A 62 -7.36 33.11 -6.89
N GLY A 63 -7.93 32.06 -7.46
CA GLY A 63 -7.32 31.13 -8.41
C GLY A 63 -6.45 30.05 -7.78
N LEU A 64 -6.47 29.86 -6.45
CA LEU A 64 -5.65 28.85 -5.79
C LEU A 64 -6.19 27.45 -6.09
N ASN A 65 -5.53 26.74 -7.01
CA ASN A 65 -5.86 25.38 -7.42
C ASN A 65 -5.17 24.33 -6.55
N LYS A 66 -3.87 24.50 -6.28
CA LYS A 66 -3.06 23.54 -5.53
C LYS A 66 -2.43 24.16 -4.30
N PHE A 67 -2.61 23.51 -3.17
CA PHE A 67 -1.95 23.85 -1.93
C PHE A 67 -1.22 22.63 -1.37
N SER A 68 0.08 22.77 -1.09
CA SER A 68 0.85 21.69 -0.46
C SER A 68 1.79 22.20 0.63
N ILE A 69 1.76 21.54 1.78
CA ILE A 69 2.72 21.71 2.86
C ILE A 69 3.42 20.38 3.08
N ASN A 70 4.74 20.39 3.11
CA ASN A 70 5.57 19.31 3.61
C ASN A 70 6.57 19.87 4.60
N CYS A 71 6.28 19.82 5.90
CA CYS A 71 7.23 20.28 6.90
C CYS A 71 8.38 19.28 7.02
N ASP A 72 9.61 19.80 7.13
CA ASP A 72 10.85 19.00 7.21
C ASP A 72 10.69 17.76 8.09
N LEU A 73 10.78 16.59 7.46
CA LEU A 73 11.08 15.34 8.13
C LEU A 73 12.59 15.19 8.11
N ASN A 74 13.20 14.96 9.28
CA ASN A 74 14.47 14.24 9.29
C ASN A 74 14.21 12.88 8.63
N LYS A 75 14.47 12.79 7.31
CA LYS A 75 14.18 11.61 6.49
C LYS A 75 14.80 10.34 7.08
N ASP A 76 15.90 10.47 7.82
CA ASP A 76 16.55 9.37 8.53
C ASP A 76 15.66 8.66 9.57
N GLU A 77 14.66 9.35 10.15
CA GLU A 77 13.70 8.75 11.09
C GLU A 77 12.50 8.06 10.39
N PHE A 78 12.30 8.31 9.09
CA PHE A 78 11.08 7.94 8.34
C PHE A 78 11.32 7.19 7.02
N LYS A 79 12.59 6.95 6.62
CA LYS A 79 13.00 6.14 5.44
C LYS A 79 12.34 4.76 5.34
N HIS A 80 11.80 4.25 6.45
CA HIS A 80 11.25 2.90 6.57
C HIS A 80 9.74 2.78 6.24
N ILE A 81 9.08 3.86 5.80
CA ILE A 81 7.61 3.90 5.69
C ILE A 81 7.08 3.70 4.26
N ASP A 82 7.89 4.02 3.24
CA ASP A 82 7.57 3.74 1.83
C ASP A 82 7.74 2.25 1.44
N GLY A 83 7.76 1.36 2.42
CA GLY A 83 7.47 -0.06 2.19
C GLY A 83 8.57 -0.82 1.45
N LYS A 84 9.81 -0.79 1.95
CA LYS A 84 10.82 -1.79 1.59
C LYS A 84 11.67 -2.33 2.75
N ASP A 85 11.72 -1.67 3.90
CA ASP A 85 12.42 -2.22 5.06
C ASP A 85 11.51 -3.15 5.86
N VAL A 86 11.54 -4.43 5.49
CA VAL A 86 11.07 -5.50 6.35
C VAL A 86 12.11 -5.67 7.46
N ASN A 87 12.04 -4.81 8.49
CA ASN A 87 12.92 -4.90 9.65
C ASN A 87 12.50 -6.11 10.51
N LEU A 88 12.77 -7.31 10.01
CA LEU A 88 12.33 -8.63 10.49
C LEU A 88 13.01 -9.08 11.79
N GLN A 89 13.83 -8.23 12.41
CA GLN A 89 14.68 -8.61 13.55
C GLN A 89 14.50 -7.79 14.83
N SER A 90 13.61 -6.79 14.89
CA SER A 90 13.33 -6.11 16.16
C SER A 90 12.44 -6.97 17.06
N ARG A 91 13.10 -7.86 17.81
CA ARG A 91 12.61 -8.67 18.94
C ARG A 91 11.50 -7.98 19.76
N HIS A 92 10.42 -8.72 20.02
CA HIS A 92 9.54 -8.59 21.21
C HIS A 92 8.99 -7.20 21.57
N ARG A 93 8.88 -6.31 20.58
CA ARG A 93 8.15 -5.04 20.73
C ARG A 93 7.54 -4.70 19.37
N ASN A 94 6.50 -5.45 18.98
CA ASN A 94 5.60 -5.06 17.88
C ASN A 94 4.74 -3.84 18.27
N ARG A 95 5.24 -2.96 19.13
CA ARG A 95 4.94 -1.55 18.95
C ARG A 95 5.82 -1.13 17.79
N TRP A 96 5.22 -0.95 16.61
CA TRP A 96 5.50 0.28 15.88
C TRP A 96 5.74 1.35 16.94
N PRO A 97 6.92 2.00 17.00
CA PRO A 97 7.16 2.96 18.06
C PRO A 97 5.92 3.82 18.05
N THR A 98 5.25 3.93 19.19
CA THR A 98 4.17 4.90 19.37
C THR A 98 4.84 6.24 19.05
N ARG A 99 4.90 6.59 17.76
CA ARG A 99 5.47 7.81 17.19
C ARG A 99 4.55 8.98 17.53
N LYS A 100 3.60 8.76 18.45
CA LYS A 100 2.94 9.77 19.28
C LYS A 100 3.96 10.83 19.73
N HIS A 101 5.17 10.44 20.14
CA HIS A 101 6.23 11.39 20.53
C HIS A 101 6.86 12.19 19.37
N LEU A 102 6.80 11.71 18.11
CA LEU A 102 7.32 12.47 16.96
C LEU A 102 6.34 13.56 16.49
N LEU A 103 5.05 13.44 16.88
CA LEU A 103 4.00 14.38 16.53
C LEU A 103 3.62 15.37 17.66
N GLU A 104 4.39 15.39 18.75
CA GLU A 104 4.12 16.28 19.91
C GLU A 104 4.44 17.76 19.61
N ASP A 105 5.49 18.05 18.83
CA ASP A 105 5.95 19.42 18.48
C ASP A 105 5.88 19.72 16.95
N VAL A 106 4.74 19.41 16.34
CA VAL A 106 4.55 19.60 14.90
C VAL A 106 3.85 20.92 14.60
N TYR A 107 4.26 21.58 13.50
CA TYR A 107 3.64 22.82 13.05
C TYR A 107 2.11 22.68 12.96
N HIS A 108 1.42 23.53 13.73
CA HIS A 108 -0.02 23.64 13.70
C HIS A 108 -0.45 24.53 12.53
N PHE A 109 -1.12 23.93 11.56
CA PHE A 109 -1.69 24.60 10.40
C PHE A 109 -3.21 24.74 10.56
N SER A 110 -3.69 25.97 10.59
CA SER A 110 -5.14 26.26 10.63
C SER A 110 -5.71 26.20 9.21
N LEU A 111 -6.67 25.31 9.00
CA LEU A 111 -7.41 25.18 7.74
C LEU A 111 -8.22 26.44 7.41
N ASP A 112 -8.60 27.22 8.43
CA ASP A 112 -9.31 28.50 8.27
C ASP A 112 -8.55 29.49 7.40
N ALA A 113 -7.22 29.40 7.39
CA ALA A 113 -6.38 30.24 6.55
C ALA A 113 -6.63 30.02 5.05
N LEU A 114 -7.10 28.83 4.66
CA LEU A 114 -7.54 28.49 3.31
C LEU A 114 -9.04 28.76 3.14
N ASP A 115 -9.85 28.42 4.14
CA ASP A 115 -11.31 28.54 4.10
C ASP A 115 -11.80 30.00 4.08
N ALA A 116 -11.20 30.88 4.88
CA ALA A 116 -11.53 32.31 4.96
C ALA A 116 -11.29 33.09 3.65
N LYS A 117 -10.67 32.46 2.66
CA LYS A 117 -10.47 33.04 1.33
C LYS A 117 -11.69 32.83 0.43
N HIS A 118 -12.65 31.97 0.81
CA HIS A 118 -13.87 31.61 0.08
C HIS A 118 -13.63 31.34 -1.41
N ASP A 119 -12.42 30.89 -1.76
CA ASP A 119 -12.10 30.58 -3.15
C ASP A 119 -12.50 29.14 -3.43
N PRO A 120 -13.54 28.90 -4.26
CA PRO A 120 -13.93 27.55 -4.61
C PRO A 120 -12.85 26.83 -5.41
N ALA A 121 -11.83 27.49 -5.97
CA ALA A 121 -10.94 26.88 -6.96
C ALA A 121 -9.97 25.78 -6.44
N LEU A 122 -9.87 25.53 -5.13
CA LEU A 122 -8.89 24.59 -4.59
C LEU A 122 -9.25 23.14 -4.95
N GLU A 123 -8.51 22.56 -5.90
CA GLU A 123 -8.73 21.19 -6.39
C GLU A 123 -7.82 20.16 -5.71
N SER A 124 -6.65 20.58 -5.21
CA SER A 124 -5.66 19.66 -4.61
C SER A 124 -5.08 20.20 -3.31
N LEU A 125 -5.24 19.44 -2.23
CA LEU A 125 -4.70 19.72 -0.91
C LEU A 125 -3.77 18.58 -0.47
N PHE A 126 -2.50 18.88 -0.26
CA PHE A 126 -1.51 17.96 0.29
C PHE A 126 -0.95 18.52 1.60
N LEU A 127 -1.10 17.79 2.69
CA LEU A 127 -0.60 18.17 3.99
C LEU A 127 0.27 17.05 4.54
N ALA A 128 1.55 17.36 4.73
CA ALA A 128 2.50 16.46 5.32
C ALA A 128 3.13 17.08 6.56
N VAL A 129 3.16 16.31 7.65
CA VAL A 129 3.94 16.61 8.86
C VAL A 129 3.44 17.91 9.50
N VAL A 130 2.13 17.95 9.71
CA VAL A 130 1.41 19.07 10.32
C VAL A 130 0.42 18.56 11.37
N SER A 131 0.05 19.41 12.32
CA SER A 131 -1.18 19.22 13.08
C SER A 131 -2.28 20.12 12.51
N ILE A 132 -3.48 19.59 12.38
CA ILE A 132 -4.65 20.33 11.90
C ILE A 132 -5.82 20.12 12.84
N GLU A 133 -6.63 21.16 12.99
CA GLU A 133 -7.88 21.13 13.75
C GLU A 133 -9.05 21.24 12.78
N VAL A 134 -9.91 20.22 12.81
CA VAL A 134 -11.16 20.17 12.05
C VAL A 134 -12.29 20.55 13.00
N HIS A 135 -13.02 21.59 12.64
CA HIS A 135 -14.15 22.07 13.42
C HIS A 135 -15.31 22.49 12.49
N PRO A 136 -16.55 22.56 12.99
CA PRO A 136 -17.75 22.69 12.15
C PRO A 136 -17.84 23.99 11.33
N ASN A 137 -17.09 25.03 11.70
CA ASN A 137 -17.14 26.33 11.04
C ASN A 137 -16.37 26.39 9.72
N ILE A 138 -15.57 25.37 9.39
CA ILE A 138 -14.86 25.29 8.11
C ILE A 138 -15.91 25.04 7.02
N SER A 139 -16.10 26.03 6.14
CA SER A 139 -17.11 26.01 5.07
C SER A 139 -16.91 24.90 4.05
N GLY A 140 -15.68 24.38 3.97
CA GLY A 140 -15.32 23.15 3.26
C GLY A 140 -14.77 23.41 1.87
N PHE A 141 -14.09 22.40 1.32
CA PHE A 141 -13.37 22.51 0.04
C PHE A 141 -14.20 21.90 -1.09
N THR A 142 -15.20 22.65 -1.58
CA THR A 142 -16.23 22.12 -2.50
C THR A 142 -15.72 21.67 -3.87
N MET A 143 -14.62 22.23 -4.40
CA MET A 143 -14.00 21.77 -5.66
C MET A 143 -12.81 20.83 -5.44
N LEU A 144 -12.56 20.40 -4.20
CA LEU A 144 -11.42 19.55 -3.89
C LEU A 144 -11.60 18.18 -4.54
N LYS A 145 -10.70 17.85 -5.47
CA LYS A 145 -10.63 16.54 -6.14
C LYS A 145 -9.62 15.61 -5.49
N ARG A 146 -8.57 16.16 -4.87
CA ARG A 146 -7.50 15.40 -4.22
C ARG A 146 -7.23 15.90 -2.81
N LEU A 147 -7.32 15.00 -1.84
CA LEU A 147 -6.91 15.22 -0.46
C LEU A 147 -5.87 14.16 -0.07
N ALA A 148 -4.68 14.62 0.30
CA ALA A 148 -3.61 13.75 0.76
C ALA A 148 -3.07 14.24 2.11
N LEU A 149 -3.21 13.42 3.14
CA LEU A 149 -2.77 13.66 4.50
C LEU A 149 -1.66 12.65 4.82
N GLN A 150 -0.45 13.12 5.09
CA GLN A 150 0.70 12.28 5.43
C GLN A 150 1.32 12.71 6.76
N TYR A 151 1.46 11.83 7.73
CA TYR A 151 2.02 12.19 9.04
C TYR A 151 1.27 13.36 9.71
N VAL A 152 -0.06 13.37 9.57
CA VAL A 152 -0.90 14.46 10.10
C VAL A 152 -1.47 14.07 11.44
N LYS A 153 -1.35 14.97 12.42
CA LYS A 153 -2.10 14.89 13.69
C LYS A 153 -3.43 15.61 13.51
N LEU A 154 -4.50 14.83 13.42
CA LEU A 154 -5.88 15.33 13.33
C LEU A 154 -6.44 15.56 14.74
N VAL A 155 -7.02 16.73 14.95
CA VAL A 155 -7.86 17.05 16.12
C VAL A 155 -9.25 17.40 15.59
N GLY A 156 -10.25 16.58 15.90
CA GLY A 156 -11.60 16.72 15.37
C GLY A 156 -12.01 15.55 14.48
N ASP A 157 -13.13 15.70 13.78
CA ASP A 157 -13.78 14.62 13.02
C ASP A 157 -13.45 14.69 11.52
N LEU A 158 -12.73 13.70 11.00
CA LEU A 158 -12.36 13.63 9.59
C LEU A 158 -13.58 13.38 8.67
N PRO A 159 -14.47 12.42 8.95
CA PRO A 159 -15.77 12.28 8.29
C PRO A 159 -16.53 13.59 8.09
N ASP A 160 -16.54 14.47 9.10
CA ASP A 160 -17.18 15.78 9.02
C ASP A 160 -16.54 16.67 7.93
N LEU A 161 -15.20 16.77 7.88
CA LEU A 161 -14.49 17.47 6.80
C LEU A 161 -14.77 16.86 5.42
N LEU A 162 -14.75 15.52 5.34
CA LEU A 162 -14.98 14.79 4.10
C LEU A 162 -16.39 15.02 3.55
N SER A 163 -17.41 15.16 4.42
CA SER A 163 -18.79 15.41 4.02
C SER A 163 -18.97 16.72 3.23
N ARG A 164 -18.03 17.65 3.37
CA ARG A 164 -18.01 18.96 2.70
C ARG A 164 -17.17 18.99 1.41
N CYS A 165 -16.61 17.84 0.99
CA CYS A 165 -15.73 17.73 -0.18
C CYS A 165 -16.41 16.90 -1.30
N SER A 166 -17.56 17.35 -1.82
CA SER A 166 -18.41 16.56 -2.72
C SER A 166 -17.77 16.15 -4.06
N LEU A 167 -16.74 16.87 -4.53
CA LEU A 167 -16.03 16.57 -5.77
C LEU A 167 -14.77 15.72 -5.57
N LEU A 168 -14.56 15.15 -4.37
CA LEU A 168 -13.35 14.39 -4.06
C LEU A 168 -13.27 13.09 -4.86
N GLU A 169 -12.19 12.94 -5.62
CA GLU A 169 -11.90 11.78 -6.47
C GLU A 169 -10.81 10.88 -5.87
N ASP A 170 -9.86 11.47 -5.13
CA ASP A 170 -8.67 10.80 -4.59
C ASP A 170 -8.41 11.20 -3.13
N LEU A 171 -8.50 10.23 -2.22
CA LEU A 171 -8.24 10.37 -0.79
C LEU A 171 -7.08 9.47 -0.35
N ASP A 172 -6.02 10.08 0.15
CA ASP A 172 -4.85 9.39 0.72
C ASP A 172 -4.66 9.81 2.19
N ILE A 173 -4.71 8.84 3.10
CA ILE A 173 -4.52 9.03 4.55
C ILE A 173 -3.38 8.11 5.00
N SER A 174 -2.19 8.66 5.12
CA SER A 174 -0.98 7.92 5.44
C SER A 174 -0.39 8.36 6.78
N VAL A 175 -0.21 7.42 7.71
CA VAL A 175 0.43 7.59 9.03
C VAL A 175 -0.15 8.76 9.82
N CYS A 176 -1.48 8.89 9.79
CA CYS A 176 -2.18 9.94 10.54
C CYS A 176 -2.51 9.48 11.96
N THR A 177 -2.68 10.42 12.88
CA THR A 177 -3.11 10.15 14.27
C THR A 177 -4.36 10.95 14.59
N GLY A 178 -5.19 10.43 15.51
CA GLY A 178 -6.48 11.07 15.84
C GLY A 178 -7.61 10.73 14.87
N VAL A 179 -7.41 9.76 13.98
CA VAL A 179 -8.47 9.20 13.13
C VAL A 179 -9.17 8.10 13.94
N GLY A 180 -10.44 8.29 14.26
CA GLY A 180 -11.27 7.26 14.89
C GLY A 180 -11.81 6.25 13.88
N ASP A 181 -13.09 5.93 13.99
CA ASP A 181 -13.79 5.17 12.95
C ASP A 181 -13.90 6.00 11.67
N LEU A 182 -13.52 5.42 10.55
CA LEU A 182 -13.53 6.12 9.27
C LEU A 182 -14.79 5.75 8.48
N VAL A 183 -15.85 6.54 8.70
CA VAL A 183 -17.07 6.46 7.91
C VAL A 183 -16.95 7.42 6.72
N ILE A 184 -16.80 6.85 5.52
CA ILE A 184 -16.75 7.63 4.28
C ILE A 184 -18.19 8.06 3.92
N PRO A 185 -18.48 9.38 3.88
CA PRO A 185 -19.84 9.88 3.67
C PRO A 185 -20.39 9.55 2.29
N CYS A 186 -21.72 9.41 2.19
CA CYS A 186 -22.40 9.08 0.93
C CYS A 186 -22.34 10.18 -0.13
N GLN A 187 -22.05 11.41 0.28
CA GLN A 187 -21.87 12.58 -0.57
C GLN A 187 -20.61 12.49 -1.45
N LEU A 188 -19.68 11.58 -1.14
CA LEU A 188 -18.46 11.35 -1.92
C LEU A 188 -18.70 10.42 -3.11
N ASP A 189 -19.70 10.76 -3.95
CA ASP A 189 -20.11 9.94 -5.10
C ASP A 189 -19.08 9.92 -6.24
N LYS A 190 -18.14 10.88 -6.24
CA LYS A 190 -17.01 10.97 -7.19
C LYS A 190 -15.76 10.22 -6.75
N LEU A 191 -15.72 9.68 -5.52
CA LEU A 191 -14.51 9.06 -4.99
C LEU A 191 -14.16 7.80 -5.78
N GLN A 192 -12.99 7.84 -6.42
CA GLN A 192 -12.47 6.76 -7.27
C GLN A 192 -11.30 6.03 -6.61
N HIS A 193 -10.50 6.74 -5.82
CA HIS A 193 -9.29 6.23 -5.18
C HIS A 193 -9.33 6.51 -3.68
N LEU A 194 -9.23 5.44 -2.88
CA LEU A 194 -9.04 5.53 -1.44
C LEU A 194 -7.80 4.77 -1.03
N ARG A 195 -6.87 5.43 -0.34
CA ARG A 195 -5.69 4.81 0.25
C ARG A 195 -5.58 5.17 1.73
N ILE A 196 -5.46 4.16 2.58
CA ILE A 196 -5.22 4.32 4.03
C ILE A 196 -3.98 3.52 4.39
N TRP A 197 -2.91 4.18 4.83
CA TRP A 197 -1.59 3.55 4.96
C TRP A 197 -0.95 3.82 6.33
N GLY A 198 -0.85 2.80 7.19
CA GLY A 198 -0.20 2.91 8.50
C GLY A 198 -0.89 3.87 9.46
N THR A 199 -2.19 4.14 9.26
CA THR A 199 -3.03 4.96 10.14
C THR A 199 -3.79 4.01 11.08
N GLU A 200 -3.75 4.28 12.39
CA GLU A 200 -4.52 3.52 13.39
C GLU A 200 -6.01 3.85 13.21
N VAL A 201 -6.79 2.94 12.62
CA VAL A 201 -8.25 3.00 12.48
C VAL A 201 -8.85 1.70 12.99
N GLN A 202 -10.03 1.73 13.61
CA GLN A 202 -10.69 0.50 14.11
C GLN A 202 -11.61 -0.12 13.06
N MET A 203 -12.24 0.73 12.24
CA MET A 203 -13.20 0.31 11.22
C MET A 203 -13.20 1.28 10.04
N ILE A 204 -13.46 0.75 8.85
CA ILE A 204 -13.72 1.54 7.64
C ILE A 204 -15.09 1.18 7.10
N GLU A 205 -15.94 2.18 6.95
CA GLU A 205 -17.26 2.06 6.35
C GLU A 205 -17.36 2.92 5.09
N PHE A 206 -17.97 2.37 4.04
CA PHE A 206 -18.07 3.03 2.75
C PHE A 206 -19.53 3.20 2.32
N HIS A 207 -19.83 4.39 1.83
CA HIS A 207 -21.10 4.70 1.17
C HIS A 207 -20.87 5.28 -0.24
N VAL A 208 -19.96 4.69 -1.02
CA VAL A 208 -19.52 5.27 -2.31
C VAL A 208 -19.84 4.37 -3.51
N SER A 209 -20.23 4.98 -4.62
CA SER A 209 -20.69 4.27 -5.83
C SER A 209 -19.62 4.16 -6.94
N CYS A 210 -18.61 5.03 -6.94
CA CYS A 210 -17.62 5.12 -8.02
C CYS A 210 -16.21 4.59 -7.68
N LEU A 211 -16.03 3.93 -6.53
CA LEU A 211 -14.71 3.44 -6.11
C LEU A 211 -14.13 2.46 -7.15
N THR A 212 -12.90 2.72 -7.59
CA THR A 212 -12.18 1.88 -8.55
C THR A 212 -10.91 1.28 -7.95
N ARG A 213 -10.25 2.02 -7.04
CA ARG A 213 -9.05 1.55 -6.34
C ARG A 213 -9.21 1.74 -4.84
N PHE A 214 -8.95 0.67 -4.11
CA PHE A 214 -8.90 0.66 -2.66
C PHE A 214 -7.54 0.15 -2.20
N GLY A 215 -6.93 0.89 -1.28
CA GLY A 215 -5.66 0.55 -0.68
C GLY A 215 -5.75 0.60 0.84
N TYR A 216 -5.31 -0.47 1.50
CA TYR A 216 -5.19 -0.51 2.95
C TYR A 216 -3.84 -1.10 3.37
N ARG A 217 -3.14 -0.41 4.28
CA ARG A 217 -2.01 -0.96 5.04
C ARG A 217 -2.22 -0.71 6.53
N GLY A 218 -2.25 -1.74 7.35
CA GLY A 218 -2.50 -1.59 8.78
C GLY A 218 -2.72 -2.90 9.53
N GLU A 219 -3.34 -2.83 10.70
CA GLU A 219 -3.77 -3.99 11.48
C GLU A 219 -5.03 -4.64 10.88
N ALA A 220 -5.46 -5.79 11.41
CA ALA A 220 -6.71 -6.40 10.97
C ALA A 220 -7.91 -5.60 11.48
N ILE A 221 -8.76 -5.11 10.56
CA ILE A 221 -9.89 -4.22 10.87
C ILE A 221 -11.16 -4.61 10.10
N SER A 222 -12.32 -4.26 10.65
CA SER A 222 -13.58 -4.43 9.92
C SER A 222 -13.68 -3.44 8.75
N ILE A 223 -13.98 -3.95 7.55
CA ILE A 223 -14.15 -3.18 6.31
C ILE A 223 -15.57 -3.47 5.79
N MET A 224 -16.44 -2.47 5.75
CA MET A 224 -17.85 -2.61 5.38
C MET A 224 -18.22 -1.67 4.23
N LEU A 225 -18.61 -2.21 3.07
CA LEU A 225 -19.00 -1.40 1.92
C LEU A 225 -20.48 -1.54 1.61
N HIS A 226 -21.12 -0.39 1.41
CA HIS A 226 -22.50 -0.27 0.97
C HIS A 226 -22.54 0.41 -0.41
N GLY A 227 -23.13 -0.28 -1.40
CA GLY A 227 -23.57 0.36 -2.64
C GLY A 227 -22.53 0.55 -3.77
N CYS A 228 -21.49 -0.29 -3.88
CA CYS A 228 -20.55 -0.23 -5.02
C CYS A 228 -20.88 -1.24 -6.14
N PRO A 229 -21.37 -0.79 -7.32
CA PRO A 229 -21.65 -1.67 -8.46
C PRO A 229 -20.43 -1.94 -9.34
N LYS A 230 -19.34 -1.18 -9.19
CA LYS A 230 -18.16 -1.26 -10.08
C LYS A 230 -17.13 -2.23 -9.53
N SER A 231 -16.40 -2.89 -10.42
CA SER A 231 -15.27 -3.75 -10.04
C SER A 231 -14.14 -2.94 -9.41
N VAL A 232 -13.65 -3.39 -8.26
CA VAL A 232 -12.58 -2.71 -7.50
C VAL A 232 -11.25 -3.42 -7.66
N LYS A 233 -10.17 -2.64 -7.81
CA LYS A 233 -8.78 -3.08 -7.60
C LYS A 233 -8.38 -2.80 -6.16
N ALA A 234 -8.09 -3.84 -5.39
CA ALA A 234 -7.74 -3.75 -3.99
C ALA A 234 -6.24 -4.08 -3.76
N THR A 235 -5.56 -3.28 -2.95
CA THR A 235 -4.22 -3.58 -2.43
C THR A 235 -4.26 -3.59 -0.92
N ILE A 236 -3.92 -4.71 -0.29
CA ILE A 236 -4.06 -4.91 1.15
C ILE A 236 -2.76 -5.43 1.74
N VAL A 237 -2.29 -4.78 2.79
CA VAL A 237 -1.01 -5.06 3.45
C VAL A 237 -1.22 -5.10 4.96
N PHE A 238 -1.14 -6.28 5.59
CA PHE A 238 -1.25 -6.36 7.04
C PHE A 238 0.10 -6.23 7.71
N LEU A 239 0.12 -5.51 8.83
CA LEU A 239 1.30 -5.38 9.70
C LEU A 239 1.48 -6.62 10.58
N GLU A 240 0.39 -7.31 10.89
CA GLU A 240 0.39 -8.52 11.69
C GLU A 240 0.49 -9.78 10.85
N HIS A 241 1.02 -10.83 11.47
CA HIS A 241 1.24 -12.12 10.82
C HIS A 241 -0.07 -12.92 10.77
N ASN A 242 -0.22 -13.79 9.76
CA ASN A 242 -1.34 -14.71 9.59
C ASN A 242 -2.75 -14.08 9.49
N GLN A 243 -2.89 -12.80 9.13
CA GLN A 243 -4.20 -12.16 8.94
C GLN A 243 -4.88 -12.52 7.61
N LEU A 244 -4.47 -13.62 6.99
CA LEU A 244 -5.02 -14.10 5.73
C LEU A 244 -6.48 -14.52 5.88
N ASP A 245 -6.83 -15.20 6.97
CA ASP A 245 -8.22 -15.57 7.21
C ASP A 245 -9.12 -14.34 7.34
N HIS A 246 -8.59 -13.27 7.93
CA HIS A 246 -9.27 -11.99 8.04
C HIS A 246 -9.53 -11.37 6.65
N VAL A 247 -8.56 -11.39 5.73
CA VAL A 247 -8.74 -10.95 4.32
C VAL A 247 -9.87 -11.70 3.64
N PHE A 248 -9.80 -13.03 3.70
CA PHE A 248 -10.71 -13.89 2.98
C PHE A 248 -12.09 -13.95 3.66
N THR A 249 -12.25 -13.47 4.90
CA THR A 249 -13.57 -13.35 5.55
C THR A 249 -14.22 -11.99 5.35
N VAL A 250 -13.45 -10.90 5.42
CA VAL A 250 -13.99 -9.53 5.42
C VAL A 250 -14.11 -8.93 4.03
N LEU A 251 -13.13 -9.13 3.13
CA LEU A 251 -13.14 -8.46 1.83
C LEU A 251 -14.17 -9.02 0.84
N PRO A 252 -14.42 -10.35 0.74
CA PRO A 252 -15.38 -10.88 -0.23
C PRO A 252 -16.81 -10.41 -0.03
N SER A 253 -17.20 -10.18 1.22
CA SER A 253 -18.53 -9.67 1.58
C SER A 253 -18.61 -8.15 1.41
N ALA A 254 -17.49 -7.45 1.56
CA ALA A 254 -17.44 -6.01 1.40
C ALA A 254 -17.37 -5.57 -0.08
N LEU A 255 -16.41 -6.09 -0.86
CA LEU A 255 -16.03 -5.48 -2.15
C LEU A 255 -16.21 -6.45 -3.33
N PRO A 256 -16.76 -6.01 -4.48
CA PRO A 256 -16.71 -6.74 -5.74
C PRO A 256 -15.29 -6.64 -6.35
N VAL A 257 -14.32 -7.29 -5.71
CA VAL A 257 -12.90 -7.22 -6.08
C VAL A 257 -12.64 -8.02 -7.35
N LYS A 258 -12.06 -7.38 -8.37
CA LYS A 258 -11.63 -8.03 -9.63
C LYS A 258 -10.12 -8.27 -9.68
N GLU A 259 -9.35 -7.37 -9.06
CA GLU A 259 -7.90 -7.49 -8.91
C GLU A 259 -7.54 -7.29 -7.44
N LEU A 260 -6.79 -8.23 -6.86
CA LEU A 260 -6.36 -8.19 -5.47
C LEU A 260 -4.84 -8.33 -5.41
N SER A 261 -4.19 -7.39 -4.72
CA SER A 261 -2.77 -7.45 -4.37
C SER A 261 -2.64 -7.59 -2.86
N LEU A 262 -1.90 -8.60 -2.39
CA LEU A 262 -1.69 -8.91 -0.98
C LEU A 262 -0.21 -8.96 -0.62
N ASP A 263 0.14 -8.43 0.54
CA ASP A 263 1.46 -8.64 1.15
C ASP A 263 1.33 -9.59 2.33
N LEU A 264 2.06 -10.71 2.28
CA LEU A 264 1.94 -11.84 3.20
C LEU A 264 3.26 -12.04 3.94
N HIS A 265 3.25 -11.95 5.26
CA HIS A 265 4.43 -12.20 6.09
C HIS A 265 4.30 -13.55 6.80
N MET A 266 5.30 -14.42 6.63
CA MET A 266 5.28 -15.83 7.01
C MET A 266 6.50 -16.21 7.89
N TYR A 267 6.28 -16.78 9.08
CA TYR A 267 7.34 -17.07 10.05
C TYR A 267 7.36 -18.52 10.55
N ASP A 268 8.55 -19.01 10.95
CA ASP A 268 8.76 -20.38 11.45
C ASP A 268 7.93 -20.77 12.69
N TYR A 269 7.46 -19.82 13.51
CA TYR A 269 6.68 -20.11 14.72
C TYR A 269 5.17 -20.25 14.46
N ASP A 270 4.70 -19.97 13.25
CA ASP A 270 3.30 -20.04 12.86
C ASP A 270 2.83 -21.47 12.50
N LEU A 271 3.68 -22.48 12.68
CA LEU A 271 3.45 -23.90 12.32
C LEU A 271 2.27 -24.58 13.05
N GLY A 272 1.56 -23.87 13.95
CA GLY A 272 0.53 -24.44 14.82
C GLY A 272 -0.91 -24.06 14.49
N GLN A 273 -1.17 -23.02 13.70
CA GLN A 273 -2.54 -22.59 13.41
C GLN A 273 -2.90 -22.95 11.97
N VAL A 274 -3.22 -24.23 11.76
CA VAL A 274 -4.07 -24.62 10.64
C VAL A 274 -5.44 -24.06 10.96
N HIS A 275 -5.71 -22.83 10.52
CA HIS A 275 -7.08 -22.39 10.40
C HIS A 275 -7.67 -23.16 9.22
N THR A 276 -8.23 -24.33 9.52
CA THR A 276 -9.32 -24.88 8.69
C THR A 276 -10.42 -23.84 8.74
N LEU A 277 -10.36 -22.85 7.85
CA LEU A 277 -11.49 -21.98 7.54
C LEU A 277 -12.67 -22.91 7.32
N THR A 278 -13.66 -22.80 8.19
CA THR A 278 -14.90 -23.58 8.15
C THR A 278 -15.65 -23.19 6.88
N ARG A 279 -15.26 -23.84 5.77
CA ARG A 279 -15.73 -23.74 4.38
C ARG A 279 -16.80 -22.68 4.08
N PRO A 280 -16.41 -21.41 3.87
CA PRO A 280 -17.11 -20.57 2.93
C PRO A 280 -16.55 -20.92 1.54
N ARG A 281 -17.23 -21.81 0.82
CA ARG A 281 -16.90 -22.07 -0.59
C ARG A 281 -17.30 -20.85 -1.41
N ASN A 282 -16.47 -20.49 -2.38
CA ASN A 282 -16.75 -19.47 -3.39
C ASN A 282 -16.82 -18.02 -2.87
N MET A 283 -15.84 -17.64 -2.06
CA MET A 283 -15.52 -16.24 -1.85
C MET A 283 -14.96 -15.62 -3.16
N PHE A 284 -14.88 -14.28 -3.23
CA PHE A 284 -14.28 -13.57 -4.38
C PHE A 284 -14.77 -14.03 -5.78
N MET A 285 -16.08 -14.14 -5.97
CA MET A 285 -16.70 -14.55 -7.24
C MET A 285 -16.32 -13.67 -8.45
N HIS A 286 -15.88 -12.44 -8.21
CA HIS A 286 -15.51 -11.49 -9.26
C HIS A 286 -14.00 -11.39 -9.48
N LEU A 287 -13.20 -12.05 -8.64
CA LEU A 287 -11.74 -11.94 -8.73
C LEU A 287 -11.24 -12.68 -9.96
N ARG A 288 -10.42 -11.99 -10.75
CA ARG A 288 -9.79 -12.50 -11.98
C ARG A 288 -8.27 -12.47 -11.88
N HIS A 289 -7.72 -11.58 -11.07
CA HIS A 289 -6.28 -11.45 -10.88
C HIS A 289 -5.93 -11.36 -9.39
N LEU A 290 -5.08 -12.27 -8.92
CA LEU A 290 -4.51 -12.28 -7.59
C LEU A 290 -2.99 -12.14 -7.67
N LYS A 291 -2.44 -11.10 -7.05
CA LYS A 291 -1.00 -10.91 -6.85
C LYS A 291 -0.69 -11.03 -5.35
N CYS A 292 0.25 -11.89 -4.97
CA CYS A 292 0.75 -11.95 -3.60
C CYS A 292 2.26 -11.74 -3.53
N GLU A 293 2.69 -10.83 -2.68
CA GLU A 293 4.08 -10.64 -2.26
C GLU A 293 4.28 -11.36 -0.93
N VAL A 294 5.07 -12.43 -0.93
CA VAL A 294 5.20 -13.37 0.18
C VAL A 294 6.59 -13.26 0.80
N TYR A 295 6.65 -12.69 1.99
CA TYR A 295 7.87 -12.49 2.77
C TYR A 295 8.04 -13.66 3.75
N VAL A 296 8.95 -14.59 3.43
CA VAL A 296 9.20 -15.81 4.20
C VAL A 296 10.46 -15.64 5.06
N LEU A 297 10.28 -15.58 6.37
CA LEU A 297 11.36 -15.57 7.35
C LEU A 297 11.51 -16.94 8.01
N THR A 298 12.44 -17.74 7.49
CA THR A 298 12.69 -19.11 7.97
C THR A 298 14.18 -19.43 7.96
N SER A 299 14.63 -20.24 8.93
CA SER A 299 15.99 -20.82 8.89
C SER A 299 16.02 -22.20 8.21
N ALA A 300 14.87 -22.75 7.84
CA ALA A 300 14.74 -24.08 7.25
C ALA A 300 13.65 -24.10 6.16
N PRO A 301 13.89 -23.45 5.00
CA PRO A 301 12.87 -23.24 3.97
C PRO A 301 12.32 -24.55 3.38
N ASN A 302 13.10 -25.63 3.35
CA ASN A 302 12.64 -26.93 2.85
C ASN A 302 11.71 -27.70 3.82
N THR A 303 11.62 -27.28 5.08
CA THR A 303 10.71 -27.85 6.07
C THR A 303 9.53 -26.93 6.39
N TYR A 304 9.54 -25.70 5.87
CA TYR A 304 8.52 -24.70 6.13
C TYR A 304 7.27 -24.91 5.28
N LYS A 305 6.18 -25.41 5.87
CA LYS A 305 4.97 -25.77 5.13
C LYS A 305 4.04 -24.60 4.78
N GLY A 306 4.24 -23.42 5.37
CA GLY A 306 3.33 -22.29 5.14
C GLY A 306 3.15 -21.94 3.66
N VAL A 307 4.21 -22.05 2.86
CA VAL A 307 4.13 -21.80 1.41
C VAL A 307 3.17 -22.76 0.70
N VAL A 308 3.07 -24.03 1.13
CA VAL A 308 2.10 -24.99 0.55
C VAL A 308 0.68 -24.60 0.91
N GLN A 309 0.46 -24.00 2.09
CA GLN A 309 -0.87 -23.58 2.53
C GLN A 309 -1.49 -22.51 1.64
N LEU A 310 -0.67 -21.76 0.87
CA LEU A 310 -1.16 -20.80 -0.12
C LEU A 310 -2.11 -21.43 -1.16
N ALA A 311 -2.00 -22.74 -1.39
CA ALA A 311 -2.91 -23.51 -2.22
C ALA A 311 -4.38 -23.40 -1.78
N HIS A 312 -4.65 -23.33 -0.47
CA HIS A 312 -6.02 -23.25 0.05
C HIS A 312 -6.73 -21.97 -0.41
N TYR A 313 -6.00 -20.87 -0.63
CA TYR A 313 -6.60 -19.62 -1.06
C TYR A 313 -7.14 -19.67 -2.49
N LEU A 314 -6.67 -20.62 -3.31
CA LEU A 314 -7.24 -20.84 -4.63
C LEU A 314 -8.67 -21.38 -4.54
N GLU A 315 -9.05 -22.07 -3.45
CA GLU A 315 -10.45 -22.51 -3.24
C GLU A 315 -11.41 -21.35 -3.00
N PHE A 316 -10.90 -20.22 -2.53
CA PHE A 316 -11.68 -18.99 -2.31
C PHE A 316 -11.76 -18.11 -3.54
N THR A 317 -11.25 -18.53 -4.70
CA THR A 317 -11.15 -17.68 -5.89
C THR A 317 -11.56 -18.43 -7.17
N PRO A 318 -12.79 -18.98 -7.24
CA PRO A 318 -13.16 -19.97 -8.26
C PRO A 318 -13.05 -19.49 -9.71
N LEU A 319 -13.16 -18.17 -9.94
CA LEU A 319 -13.07 -17.56 -11.27
C LEU A 319 -11.71 -16.89 -11.55
N LEU A 320 -10.68 -17.17 -10.74
CA LEU A 320 -9.34 -16.61 -10.92
C LEU A 320 -8.77 -17.02 -12.29
N GLU A 321 -8.23 -16.05 -13.03
CA GLU A 321 -7.62 -16.25 -14.34
C GLU A 321 -6.10 -16.08 -14.32
N VAL A 322 -5.60 -15.17 -13.49
CA VAL A 322 -4.18 -14.82 -13.36
C VAL A 322 -3.74 -14.86 -11.91
N LEU A 323 -2.66 -15.60 -11.64
CA LEU A 323 -2.04 -15.71 -10.33
C LEU A 323 -0.57 -15.28 -10.40
N GLU A 324 -0.18 -14.29 -9.60
CA GLU A 324 1.20 -13.84 -9.44
C GLU A 324 1.67 -14.04 -7.99
N TRP A 325 2.75 -14.79 -7.80
CA TRP A 325 3.37 -14.98 -6.49
C TRP A 325 4.84 -14.53 -6.52
N HIS A 326 5.19 -13.63 -5.61
CA HIS A 326 6.55 -13.12 -5.48
C HIS A 326 7.10 -13.50 -4.11
N MET A 327 8.00 -14.48 -4.05
CA MET A 327 8.46 -15.05 -2.79
C MET A 327 9.84 -14.51 -2.39
N TYR A 328 9.89 -13.76 -1.31
CA TYR A 328 11.09 -13.18 -0.73
C TYR A 328 11.54 -14.03 0.46
N TYR A 329 12.73 -14.63 0.39
CA TYR A 329 13.29 -15.44 1.48
C TYR A 329 14.37 -14.66 2.22
N TYR A 330 14.21 -14.55 3.54
CA TYR A 330 15.11 -13.83 4.42
C TYR A 330 15.84 -14.78 5.38
N LYS A 331 17.15 -14.57 5.56
CA LYS A 331 17.91 -15.35 6.56
C LYS A 331 17.57 -14.88 7.97
N LYS A 332 17.19 -15.82 8.82
CA LYS A 332 17.14 -15.61 10.26
C LYS A 332 18.53 -15.83 10.87
N TYR A 333 19.14 -14.79 11.45
CA TYR A 333 20.34 -14.98 12.26
C TYR A 333 19.96 -15.66 13.59
N LYS A 334 20.30 -16.95 13.71
CA LYS A 334 20.18 -17.80 14.91
C LYS A 334 18.74 -18.17 15.33
N CYS A 335 18.26 -19.31 14.87
CA CYS A 335 17.26 -20.13 15.59
C CYS A 335 17.62 -21.62 15.45
N ARG A 336 17.78 -22.32 16.58
CA ARG A 336 17.90 -23.78 16.62
C ARG A 336 16.51 -24.37 16.42
N VAL A 337 16.17 -24.77 15.20
CA VAL A 337 14.90 -25.47 14.93
C VAL A 337 15.05 -26.93 15.34
N ARG A 338 14.22 -27.40 16.29
CA ARG A 338 14.05 -28.83 16.54
C ARG A 338 13.31 -29.42 15.34
N LYS A 339 13.89 -30.46 14.73
CA LYS A 339 13.26 -31.22 13.65
C LYS A 339 11.99 -31.88 14.15
N THR A 340 10.83 -31.28 13.96
CA THR A 340 9.53 -31.95 14.12
C THR A 340 9.17 -32.62 12.80
N LYS A 341 8.97 -33.95 12.82
CA LYS A 341 8.36 -34.66 11.70
C LYS A 341 6.89 -34.27 11.66
N VAL A 342 6.49 -33.43 10.72
CA VAL A 342 5.08 -33.10 10.48
C VAL A 342 4.56 -34.05 9.39
N ALA A 343 3.47 -34.77 9.68
CA ALA A 343 2.83 -35.72 8.77
C ALA A 343 2.44 -35.07 7.43
N ARG A 344 2.35 -35.85 6.34
CA ARG A 344 1.74 -35.37 5.09
C ARG A 344 0.27 -35.06 5.38
N GLU A 345 -0.16 -33.83 5.10
CA GLU A 345 -1.58 -33.50 5.06
C GLU A 345 -2.10 -33.90 3.67
N ASP A 346 -3.22 -34.60 3.62
CA ASP A 346 -3.89 -34.96 2.37
C ASP A 346 -4.62 -33.73 1.82
N TYR A 347 -3.91 -32.90 1.07
CA TYR A 347 -4.47 -31.74 0.39
C TYR A 347 -5.36 -32.19 -0.79
N ARG A 348 -6.62 -32.56 -0.53
CA ARG A 348 -7.64 -32.76 -1.58
C ARG A 348 -8.42 -31.47 -1.79
N LEU A 349 -7.89 -30.60 -2.64
CA LEU A 349 -8.52 -29.32 -2.95
C LEU A 349 -9.29 -29.37 -4.27
N SER A 350 -10.08 -28.33 -4.49
CA SER A 350 -11.07 -28.21 -5.55
C SER A 350 -10.43 -27.95 -6.93
N ARG A 351 -11.03 -28.51 -7.98
CA ARG A 351 -10.66 -28.28 -9.38
C ARG A 351 -10.78 -26.78 -9.73
N HIS A 352 -9.79 -26.24 -10.45
CA HIS A 352 -9.76 -24.83 -10.84
C HIS A 352 -9.92 -24.69 -12.37
N ASP A 353 -11.11 -24.29 -12.81
CA ASP A 353 -11.47 -24.31 -14.23
C ASP A 353 -11.07 -23.05 -15.01
N HIS A 354 -10.78 -21.95 -14.32
CA HIS A 354 -10.54 -20.65 -14.97
C HIS A 354 -9.09 -20.16 -14.93
N LEU A 355 -8.22 -20.79 -14.15
CA LEU A 355 -6.84 -20.32 -13.95
C LEU A 355 -6.01 -20.60 -15.20
N LYS A 356 -5.69 -19.54 -15.94
CA LYS A 356 -4.98 -19.61 -17.24
C LYS A 356 -3.49 -19.33 -17.11
N THR A 357 -3.14 -18.36 -16.27
CA THR A 357 -1.77 -17.85 -16.16
C THR A 357 -1.27 -17.88 -14.73
N VAL A 358 -0.09 -18.46 -14.53
CA VAL A 358 0.61 -18.47 -13.25
C VAL A 358 2.01 -17.93 -13.42
N TYR A 359 2.37 -16.96 -12.59
CA TYR A 359 3.72 -16.42 -12.50
C TYR A 359 4.24 -16.55 -11.08
N MET A 360 5.41 -17.15 -10.91
CA MET A 360 6.09 -17.24 -9.63
C MET A 360 7.51 -16.67 -9.73
N SER A 361 7.88 -15.76 -8.85
CA SER A 361 9.25 -15.23 -8.73
C SER A 361 9.85 -15.55 -7.37
N GLY A 362 11.19 -15.57 -7.27
CA GLY A 362 11.89 -16.07 -6.09
C GLY A 362 11.90 -17.59 -5.99
N PHE A 363 11.75 -18.28 -7.12
CA PHE A 363 11.65 -19.73 -7.14
C PHE A 363 13.02 -20.40 -6.99
N ARG A 364 13.28 -21.07 -5.87
CA ARG A 364 14.60 -21.64 -5.56
C ARG A 364 14.63 -23.17 -5.56
N CYS A 365 13.58 -23.81 -6.05
CA CYS A 365 13.37 -25.26 -5.90
C CYS A 365 13.37 -25.69 -4.42
N TYR A 366 12.81 -24.86 -3.53
CA TYR A 366 12.48 -25.35 -2.19
C TYR A 366 11.30 -26.29 -2.28
N ARG A 367 11.33 -27.38 -1.50
CA ARG A 367 10.30 -28.41 -1.52
C ARG A 367 8.87 -27.85 -1.39
N PRO A 368 8.57 -26.90 -0.49
CA PRO A 368 7.23 -26.27 -0.42
C PRO A 368 6.81 -25.53 -1.69
N GLN A 369 7.74 -24.88 -2.41
CA GLN A 369 7.45 -24.22 -3.67
C GLN A 369 7.16 -25.24 -4.78
N GLU A 370 7.91 -26.34 -4.82
CA GLU A 370 7.67 -27.43 -5.76
C GLU A 370 6.32 -28.09 -5.52
N GLU A 371 5.98 -28.39 -4.27
CA GLU A 371 4.69 -28.96 -3.87
C GLU A 371 3.52 -28.03 -4.27
N LEU A 372 3.68 -26.72 -4.09
CA LEU A 372 2.70 -25.72 -4.52
C LEU A 372 2.52 -25.67 -6.04
N VAL A 373 3.61 -25.80 -6.81
CA VAL A 373 3.52 -25.87 -8.29
C VAL A 373 2.83 -27.16 -8.72
N TYR A 374 3.20 -28.31 -8.17
CA TYR A 374 2.54 -29.58 -8.49
C TYR A 374 1.05 -29.50 -8.19
N PHE A 375 0.69 -28.92 -7.04
CA PHE A 375 -0.69 -28.68 -6.67
C PHE A 375 -1.46 -27.90 -7.76
N ILE A 376 -0.91 -26.79 -8.24
CA ILE A 376 -1.53 -26.00 -9.31
C ILE A 376 -1.62 -26.81 -10.61
N LEU A 377 -0.55 -27.49 -11.01
CA LEU A 377 -0.50 -28.25 -12.25
C LEU A 377 -1.51 -29.40 -12.28
N GLU A 378 -1.78 -30.04 -11.13
CA GLU A 378 -2.78 -31.09 -10.99
C GLU A 378 -4.21 -30.55 -11.09
N ASN A 379 -4.49 -29.37 -10.52
CA ASN A 379 -5.86 -28.91 -10.31
C ASN A 379 -6.33 -27.82 -11.29
N ALA A 380 -5.43 -27.05 -11.91
CA ALA A 380 -5.77 -25.97 -12.84
C ALA A 380 -5.95 -26.51 -14.27
N VAL A 381 -7.20 -26.76 -14.68
CA VAL A 381 -7.50 -27.45 -15.95
C VAL A 381 -7.26 -26.55 -17.17
N ALA A 382 -7.62 -25.27 -17.08
CA ALA A 382 -7.44 -24.30 -18.15
C ALA A 382 -6.06 -23.62 -18.15
N LEU A 383 -5.07 -24.17 -17.42
CA LEU A 383 -3.75 -23.57 -17.32
C LEU A 383 -3.03 -23.61 -18.68
N GLU A 384 -2.87 -22.44 -19.29
CA GLU A 384 -2.20 -22.25 -20.56
C GLU A 384 -0.71 -21.95 -20.37
N PHE A 385 -0.39 -21.15 -19.34
CA PHE A 385 0.96 -20.65 -19.14
C PHE A 385 1.37 -20.67 -17.66
N MET A 386 2.48 -21.35 -17.37
CA MET A 386 3.17 -21.24 -16.09
C MET A 386 4.59 -20.74 -16.30
N SER A 387 4.97 -19.67 -15.61
CA SER A 387 6.33 -19.18 -15.61
C SER A 387 6.91 -19.04 -14.21
N ILE A 388 8.15 -19.47 -14.07
CA ILE A 388 8.93 -19.36 -12.84
C ILE A 388 10.18 -18.52 -13.09
N GLU A 389 10.49 -17.63 -12.15
CA GLU A 389 11.69 -16.81 -12.14
C GLU A 389 12.49 -17.05 -10.85
N PRO A 390 13.80 -17.35 -10.94
CA PRO A 390 14.62 -17.61 -9.76
C PRO A 390 14.75 -16.43 -8.80
N HIS A 391 14.74 -15.22 -9.36
CA HIS A 391 14.95 -13.98 -8.63
C HIS A 391 13.62 -13.26 -8.39
N THR A 392 13.44 -12.69 -7.21
CA THR A 392 12.47 -11.61 -7.01
C THR A 392 13.17 -10.27 -7.21
N ILE A 393 12.43 -9.26 -7.67
CA ILE A 393 12.93 -7.88 -7.78
C ILE A 393 12.48 -7.14 -6.51
N LEU A 394 13.35 -7.03 -5.52
CA LEU A 394 13.35 -5.86 -4.63
C LEU A 394 14.47 -4.93 -5.08
N ALA A 395 14.28 -3.62 -4.88
CA ALA A 395 15.43 -2.71 -4.86
C ALA A 395 16.31 -3.13 -3.68
N ASP A 396 17.61 -3.27 -3.91
CA ASP A 396 18.67 -3.67 -2.97
C ASP A 396 18.25 -3.69 -1.49
N ASP A 397 17.83 -4.87 -1.01
CA ASP A 397 17.67 -5.16 0.42
C ASP A 397 18.77 -6.15 0.82
N ASP A 398 19.74 -5.67 1.61
CA ASP A 398 20.90 -6.41 2.10
C ASP A 398 20.53 -7.62 2.98
N HIS A 399 19.26 -7.77 3.36
CA HIS A 399 18.77 -8.86 4.21
C HIS A 399 18.14 -10.02 3.44
N CYS A 400 17.89 -9.86 2.14
CA CYS A 400 17.43 -10.95 1.28
C CYS A 400 18.52 -12.03 1.19
N ASP A 401 18.14 -13.29 1.43
CA ASP A 401 19.08 -14.40 1.31
C ASP A 401 19.39 -14.64 -0.16
N PHE A 402 20.55 -14.25 -0.67
CA PHE A 402 20.94 -14.62 -2.04
C PHE A 402 21.92 -15.80 -2.10
N SER A 403 22.28 -16.43 -0.98
CA SER A 403 23.32 -17.48 -0.98
C SER A 403 22.85 -18.80 -1.59
N ASP A 404 21.55 -19.06 -1.55
CA ASP A 404 20.96 -20.35 -1.88
C ASP A 404 20.11 -20.30 -3.16
N ILE A 405 20.38 -19.34 -4.06
CA ILE A 405 19.75 -19.33 -5.38
C ILE A 405 20.23 -20.59 -6.11
N ALA A 406 19.33 -21.56 -6.25
CA ALA A 406 19.61 -22.76 -7.02
C ALA A 406 20.17 -22.37 -8.38
N GLU A 407 21.25 -23.04 -8.81
CA GLU A 407 21.84 -22.76 -10.12
C GLU A 407 20.73 -22.71 -11.18
N ASP A 408 20.79 -21.68 -12.00
CA ASP A 408 19.85 -21.40 -13.09
C ASP A 408 19.62 -22.65 -13.98
N LYS A 409 20.62 -23.55 -14.04
CA LYS A 409 20.59 -24.87 -14.69
C LYS A 409 19.72 -25.90 -13.95
N LYS A 410 19.76 -25.94 -12.60
CA LYS A 410 18.93 -26.83 -11.77
C LYS A 410 17.45 -26.50 -11.93
N ILE A 411 17.08 -25.22 -11.86
CA ILE A 411 15.69 -24.76 -12.01
C ILE A 411 15.17 -25.11 -13.42
N ARG A 412 15.97 -24.86 -14.47
CA ARG A 412 15.63 -25.27 -15.84
C ARG A 412 15.46 -26.78 -16.00
N LYS A 413 16.33 -27.60 -15.38
CA LYS A 413 16.22 -29.06 -15.40
C LYS A 413 14.96 -29.53 -14.68
N TRP A 414 14.64 -28.93 -13.54
CA TRP A 414 13.42 -29.19 -12.79
C TRP A 414 12.19 -28.85 -13.64
N ALA A 415 12.11 -27.64 -14.18
CA ALA A 415 10.97 -27.18 -15.00
C ALA A 415 10.70 -28.09 -16.22
N ARG A 416 11.75 -28.57 -16.90
CA ARG A 416 11.61 -29.52 -18.02
C ARG A 416 11.02 -30.87 -17.57
N ARG A 417 11.49 -31.40 -16.44
CA ARG A 417 10.98 -32.66 -15.88
C ARG A 417 9.53 -32.51 -15.45
N THR A 418 9.22 -31.45 -14.72
CA THR A 418 7.85 -31.11 -14.30
C THR A 418 6.94 -30.96 -15.51
N SER A 419 7.38 -30.25 -16.55
CA SER A 419 6.58 -30.08 -17.77
C SER A 419 6.25 -31.42 -18.44
N ALA A 420 7.24 -32.32 -18.52
CA ALA A 420 7.05 -33.65 -19.10
C ALA A 420 6.12 -34.54 -18.26
N CYS A 421 6.21 -34.45 -16.92
CA CYS A 421 5.36 -35.23 -16.01
C CYS A 421 3.88 -34.81 -16.07
N PHE A 422 3.59 -33.51 -16.16
CA PHE A 422 2.22 -32.99 -16.11
C PHE A 422 1.61 -32.69 -17.48
N GLY A 423 2.40 -32.79 -18.56
CA GLY A 423 1.94 -32.43 -19.91
C GLY A 423 1.61 -30.94 -20.09
N LYS A 424 2.12 -30.08 -19.20
CA LYS A 424 1.88 -28.62 -19.17
C LYS A 424 3.19 -27.87 -19.23
N GLN A 425 3.25 -26.78 -19.99
CA GLN A 425 4.51 -26.06 -20.18
C GLN A 425 4.85 -25.20 -18.95
N VAL A 426 5.98 -25.50 -18.29
CA VAL A 426 6.58 -24.66 -17.23
C VAL A 426 7.81 -23.96 -17.81
N GLN A 427 7.70 -22.64 -18.02
CA GLN A 427 8.77 -21.83 -18.59
C GLN A 427 9.62 -21.18 -17.49
N VAL A 428 10.94 -21.20 -17.64
CA VAL A 428 11.84 -20.44 -16.76
C VAL A 428 12.16 -19.11 -17.44
N LYS A 429 11.68 -18.00 -16.87
CA LYS A 429 12.05 -16.67 -17.36
C LYS A 429 13.43 -16.30 -16.83
N LYS A 430 14.24 -15.69 -17.70
CA LYS A 430 15.46 -15.01 -17.28
C LYS A 430 15.11 -13.56 -17.01
N LYS A 431 15.76 -12.99 -16.00
CA LYS A 431 15.74 -11.57 -15.63
C LYS A 431 15.54 -10.68 -16.85
N LYS A 432 14.36 -10.10 -17.02
CA LYS A 432 14.29 -8.80 -17.69
C LYS A 432 14.76 -7.82 -16.64
N LEU A 433 16.01 -7.36 -16.74
CA LEU A 433 16.39 -6.10 -16.13
C LEU A 433 15.41 -5.08 -16.71
N ALA A 434 14.34 -4.78 -15.98
CA ALA A 434 13.59 -3.57 -16.23
C ALA A 434 14.61 -2.46 -16.06
N GLN A 435 14.96 -1.81 -17.16
CA GLN A 435 15.61 -0.52 -17.15
C GLN A 435 14.65 0.43 -16.44
N TYR A 436 14.70 0.44 -15.11
CA TYR A 436 14.26 1.60 -14.35
C TYR A 436 15.35 2.64 -14.57
N PHE A 437 15.27 3.32 -15.71
CA PHE A 437 15.91 4.61 -15.87
C PHE A 437 15.31 5.52 -14.81
N THR A 438 16.21 6.12 -14.04
CA THR A 438 16.15 7.50 -13.57
C THR A 438 15.03 8.31 -14.22
N MET A 439 14.06 8.73 -13.41
CA MET A 439 13.72 10.14 -13.18
C MET A 439 12.71 10.25 -12.03
#